data_AF-A0A0C3QX27-F1
#
_entry.id   AF-A0A0C3QX27-F1
#
_cell.length_a   1.000
_cell.length_b   1.000
_cell.length_c   1.000
_cell.angle_alpha   90.00
_cell.angle_beta   90.00
_cell.angle_gamma   90.00
#
_symmetry.space_group_name_H-M   'P 1'
#
loop_
_entity.id
_entity.type
_entity.pdbx_description
1 polymer ?
#
loop_
_entity_poly.entity_id
_entity_poly.type
_entity_poly.pdbx_seq_one_letter_code
_entity_poly.pdbx_strand_id
1 'polypeptide(L)'
;MQRPPIATDFARPSALPTANIRSSQQRSAAAADVNSEEYLSRLEEEWNLKIDEQVLILVNNMVDLVDLAKIGNKDQYRVSQEAFQAELKAESMVHAASSLLSLTHSLKLMLLLSDEREIAQRREEEVKALRQGVDEAKARAIQLWKELS
;
A
#
# COMPACT_ATOMS: atom_id res chain seq x y z
N MET A 1 48.76 8.50 -8.45
CA MET A 1 47.79 7.93 -7.48
C MET A 1 46.45 8.62 -7.66
N GLN A 2 45.48 7.96 -8.29
CA GLN A 2 44.10 8.46 -8.43
C GLN A 2 43.14 7.41 -7.87
N ARG A 3 42.24 7.82 -6.97
CA ARG A 3 41.30 6.95 -6.26
C ARG A 3 40.08 6.71 -7.16
N PRO A 4 39.57 5.47 -7.31
CA PRO A 4 38.37 5.24 -8.10
C PRO A 4 37.13 5.84 -7.40
N PRO A 5 36.13 6.30 -8.16
CA PRO A 5 34.89 6.85 -7.60
C PRO A 5 34.09 5.77 -6.85
N ILE A 6 33.47 6.16 -5.74
CA ILE A 6 32.58 5.30 -4.95
C ILE A 6 31.32 5.06 -5.78
N ALA A 7 31.13 3.83 -6.25
CA ALA A 7 29.89 3.40 -6.89
C ALA A 7 28.84 3.12 -5.79
N THR A 8 27.90 4.04 -5.64
CA THR A 8 26.71 3.87 -4.81
C THR A 8 25.71 2.95 -5.52
N ASP A 9 25.60 1.72 -5.04
CA ASP A 9 24.61 0.71 -5.46
C ASP A 9 23.22 1.08 -4.92
N PHE A 10 22.53 2.02 -5.59
CA PHE A 10 21.18 2.45 -5.21
C PHE A 10 20.10 2.08 -6.24
N ALA A 11 20.45 1.29 -7.27
CA ALA A 11 19.54 0.99 -8.38
C ALA A 11 19.27 -0.51 -8.54
N ARG A 12 19.10 -1.24 -7.43
CA ARG A 12 18.38 -2.52 -7.44
C ARG A 12 17.11 -2.38 -6.60
N PRO A 13 16.02 -1.82 -7.16
CA PRO A 13 14.72 -2.06 -6.58
C PRO A 13 14.49 -3.57 -6.62
N SER A 14 14.55 -4.21 -5.45
CA SER A 14 14.05 -5.56 -5.23
C SER A 14 12.54 -5.51 -5.44
N ALA A 15 12.13 -5.61 -6.70
CA ALA A 15 10.74 -5.81 -7.04
C ALA A 15 10.38 -7.22 -6.60
N LEU A 16 9.74 -7.33 -5.43
CA LEU A 16 9.13 -8.56 -4.98
C LEU A 16 8.21 -9.11 -6.09
N PRO A 17 8.24 -10.43 -6.38
CA PRO A 17 7.46 -11.04 -7.48
C PRO A 17 5.94 -10.78 -7.45
N THR A 18 5.41 -10.25 -6.36
CA THR A 18 3.98 -9.96 -6.18
C THR A 18 3.56 -8.54 -6.58
N ALA A 19 4.51 -7.64 -6.88
CA ALA A 19 4.19 -6.27 -7.29
C ALA A 19 3.84 -6.17 -8.78
N ASN A 20 2.73 -6.79 -9.20
CA ASN A 20 2.25 -6.73 -10.59
C ASN A 20 1.46 -5.43 -10.87
N ILE A 21 2.10 -4.27 -10.68
CA ILE A 21 1.51 -2.91 -10.77
C ILE A 21 1.14 -2.51 -12.22
N ARG A 22 1.60 -3.26 -13.23
CA ARG A 22 1.23 -2.98 -14.63
C ARG A 22 -0.20 -3.39 -15.00
N SER A 23 -0.84 -4.26 -14.24
CA SER A 23 -2.23 -4.69 -14.49
C SER A 23 -3.28 -3.68 -14.01
N SER A 24 -2.90 -2.74 -13.14
CA SER A 24 -3.79 -1.69 -12.61
C SER A 24 -3.93 -0.49 -13.59
N GLN A 25 -2.87 -0.19 -14.34
CA GLN A 25 -2.86 0.94 -15.27
C GLN A 25 -3.86 0.77 -16.44
N GLN A 26 -4.09 -0.46 -16.90
CA GLN A 26 -5.03 -0.71 -18.00
C GLN A 26 -6.52 -0.68 -17.58
N ARG A 27 -6.81 -0.79 -16.27
CA ARG A 27 -8.17 -0.60 -15.72
C ARG A 27 -8.50 0.86 -15.39
N SER A 28 -7.50 1.72 -15.29
CA SER A 28 -7.67 3.11 -14.83
C SER A 28 -8.07 4.08 -15.95
N ALA A 29 -7.92 3.72 -17.23
CA ALA A 29 -8.29 4.60 -18.35
C ALA A 29 -9.76 4.46 -18.80
N ALA A 30 -10.46 3.39 -18.40
CA ALA A 30 -11.85 3.13 -18.78
C ALA A 30 -12.87 3.35 -17.64
N ALA A 31 -12.41 3.75 -16.44
CA ALA A 31 -13.23 3.88 -15.24
C ALA A 31 -13.37 5.33 -14.73
N ALA A 32 -13.04 6.32 -15.56
CA ALA A 32 -13.02 7.73 -15.16
C ALA A 32 -14.41 8.37 -14.91
N ASP A 33 -15.50 7.61 -15.05
CA ASP A 33 -16.88 8.05 -14.77
C ASP A 33 -17.54 7.25 -13.64
N VAL A 34 -16.77 6.45 -12.90
CA VAL A 34 -17.23 5.86 -11.63
C VAL A 34 -17.03 6.92 -10.55
N ASN A 35 -18.11 7.26 -9.84
CA ASN A 35 -18.10 8.20 -8.72
C ASN A 35 -16.96 7.83 -7.76
N SER A 36 -15.92 8.68 -7.68
CA SER A 36 -14.67 8.37 -6.96
C SER A 36 -14.93 8.07 -5.48
N GLU A 37 -15.97 8.69 -4.91
CA GLU A 37 -16.41 8.46 -3.54
C GLU A 37 -16.98 7.05 -3.33
N GLU A 38 -17.74 6.53 -4.29
CA GLU A 38 -18.28 5.17 -4.26
C GLU A 38 -17.16 4.12 -4.40
N TYR A 39 -16.16 4.40 -5.24
CA TYR A 39 -14.98 3.55 -5.37
C TYR A 39 -14.16 3.47 -4.08
N LEU A 40 -13.91 4.62 -3.44
CA LEU A 40 -13.18 4.68 -2.18
C LEU A 40 -13.94 3.98 -1.04
N SER A 41 -15.26 4.16 -0.99
CA SER A 41 -16.12 3.50 0.02
C SER A 41 -16.08 1.97 -0.13
N ARG A 42 -16.17 1.45 -1.36
CA ARG A 42 -16.04 0.00 -1.63
C ARG A 42 -14.67 -0.54 -1.26
N LEU A 43 -13.62 0.23 -1.54
CA LEU A 43 -12.26 -0.17 -1.20
C LEU A 43 -12.12 -0.24 0.32
N GLU A 44 -12.55 0.78 1.05
CA GLU A 44 -12.55 0.81 2.52
C GLU A 44 -13.29 -0.39 3.11
N GLU A 45 -14.48 -0.70 2.62
CA GLU A 45 -15.26 -1.85 3.06
C GLU A 45 -14.54 -3.19 2.82
N GLU A 46 -13.88 -3.35 1.65
CA GLU A 46 -13.08 -4.54 1.36
C GLU A 46 -11.90 -4.71 2.34
N TRP A 47 -11.23 -3.62 2.69
CA TRP A 47 -10.15 -3.64 3.67
C TRP A 47 -10.66 -3.96 5.08
N ASN A 48 -11.77 -3.38 5.50
CA ASN A 48 -12.39 -3.67 6.78
C ASN A 48 -12.77 -5.15 6.87
N LEU A 49 -13.41 -5.70 5.85
CA LEU A 49 -13.80 -7.11 5.82
C LEU A 49 -12.59 -8.05 5.92
N LYS A 50 -11.49 -7.74 5.24
CA LYS A 50 -10.23 -8.50 5.34
C LYS A 50 -9.61 -8.41 6.73
N ILE A 51 -9.61 -7.22 7.35
CA ILE A 51 -9.09 -7.03 8.71
C ILE A 51 -9.93 -7.83 9.70
N ASP A 52 -11.24 -7.72 9.62
CA ASP A 52 -12.20 -8.40 10.49
C ASP A 52 -12.01 -9.92 10.41
N GLU A 53 -11.84 -10.47 9.20
CA GLU A 53 -11.57 -11.90 9.02
C GLU A 53 -10.30 -12.35 9.74
N GLN A 54 -9.18 -11.62 9.59
CA GLN A 54 -7.92 -12.01 10.24
C GLN A 54 -7.99 -11.85 11.77
N VAL A 55 -8.66 -10.81 12.26
CA VAL A 55 -8.88 -10.60 13.70
C VAL A 55 -9.77 -11.69 14.28
N LEU A 56 -10.82 -12.09 13.58
CA LEU A 56 -11.71 -13.17 13.99
C LEU A 56 -10.96 -14.50 14.10
N ILE A 57 -10.08 -14.81 13.14
CA ILE A 57 -9.21 -16.00 13.19
C ILE A 57 -8.33 -15.98 14.44
N LEU A 58 -7.71 -14.83 14.75
CA LEU A 58 -6.88 -14.65 15.95
C LEU A 58 -7.66 -14.89 17.24
N VAL A 59 -8.83 -14.26 17.38
CA VAL A 59 -9.66 -14.36 18.59
C VAL A 59 -10.20 -15.77 18.77
N ASN A 60 -10.78 -16.36 17.72
CA ASN A 60 -11.36 -17.71 17.80
C ASN A 60 -10.31 -18.77 18.13
N ASN A 61 -9.16 -18.73 17.46
CA ASN A 61 -8.09 -19.69 17.75
C ASN A 61 -7.49 -19.50 19.16
N MET A 62 -7.47 -18.27 19.69
CA MET A 62 -7.04 -18.00 21.05
C MET A 62 -8.03 -18.55 22.08
N VAL A 63 -9.34 -18.41 21.85
CA VAL A 63 -10.37 -19.03 22.70
C VAL A 63 -10.23 -20.54 22.70
N ASP A 64 -10.06 -21.15 21.52
CA ASP A 64 -9.85 -22.59 21.39
C ASP A 64 -8.58 -23.05 22.14
N LEU A 65 -7.48 -22.30 22.07
CA LEU A 65 -6.25 -22.59 22.80
C LEU A 65 -6.45 -22.54 24.32
N VAL A 66 -7.17 -21.54 24.81
CA VAL A 66 -7.51 -21.44 26.24
C VAL A 66 -8.38 -22.62 26.67
N ASP A 67 -9.32 -23.05 25.83
CA ASP A 67 -10.16 -24.21 26.10
C ASP A 67 -9.37 -25.53 26.11
N LEU A 68 -8.44 -25.70 25.17
CA LEU A 68 -7.51 -26.83 25.15
C LEU A 68 -6.58 -26.84 26.38
N ALA A 69 -6.16 -25.67 26.86
CA ALA A 69 -5.26 -25.54 28.01
C ALA A 69 -5.94 -25.82 29.37
N LYS A 70 -7.28 -25.91 29.42
CA LYS A 70 -8.00 -26.22 30.67
C LYS A 70 -7.55 -27.57 31.23
N ILE A 71 -7.11 -27.54 32.49
CA ILE A 71 -6.65 -28.72 33.23
C ILE A 71 -7.85 -29.61 33.53
N GLY A 72 -7.81 -30.86 33.07
CA GLY A 72 -8.83 -31.87 33.32
C GLY A 72 -8.20 -33.26 33.36
N ASN A 73 -8.98 -34.28 33.72
CA ASN A 73 -8.52 -35.67 33.70
C ASN A 73 -8.41 -36.15 32.24
N LYS A 74 -7.23 -35.97 31.65
CA LYS A 74 -6.94 -36.25 30.23
C LYS A 74 -6.02 -37.47 30.14
N ASP A 75 -6.37 -38.40 29.25
CA ASP A 75 -5.54 -39.56 28.91
C ASP A 75 -4.39 -39.15 27.95
N GLN A 76 -3.30 -39.91 27.91
CA GLN A 76 -2.09 -39.63 27.11
C GLN A 76 -2.39 -39.44 25.62
N TYR A 77 -3.35 -40.18 25.07
CA TYR A 77 -3.80 -40.02 23.68
C TYR A 77 -4.52 -38.67 23.46
N ARG A 78 -5.36 -38.26 24.41
CA ARG A 78 -6.05 -36.97 24.35
C ARG A 78 -5.08 -35.81 24.47
N VAL A 79 -4.10 -35.91 25.38
CA VAL A 79 -3.04 -34.90 25.51
C VAL A 79 -2.26 -34.73 24.21
N SER A 80 -1.88 -35.84 23.56
CA SER A 80 -1.17 -35.79 22.27
C SER A 80 -2.02 -35.15 21.17
N GLN A 81 -3.32 -35.45 21.12
CA GLN A 81 -4.24 -34.88 20.13
C GLN A 81 -4.47 -33.38 20.36
N GLU A 82 -4.67 -32.98 21.61
CA GLU A 82 -4.86 -31.58 21.99
C GLU A 82 -3.58 -30.76 21.75
N ALA A 83 -2.40 -31.34 21.97
CA ALA A 83 -1.12 -30.69 21.67
C ALA A 83 -0.97 -30.40 20.17
N PHE A 84 -1.31 -31.37 19.31
CA PHE A 84 -1.30 -31.16 17.85
C PHE A 84 -2.32 -30.11 17.41
N GLN A 85 -3.52 -30.11 17.99
CA GLN A 85 -4.53 -29.08 17.72
C GLN A 85 -4.04 -27.69 18.15
N ALA A 86 -3.41 -27.59 19.32
CA ALA A 86 -2.84 -26.34 19.80
C ALA A 86 -1.76 -25.80 18.85
N GLU A 87 -0.91 -26.67 18.32
CA GLU A 87 0.12 -26.29 17.34
C GLU A 87 -0.48 -25.72 16.05
N LEU A 88 -1.47 -26.40 15.47
CA LEU A 88 -2.17 -25.92 14.26
C LEU A 88 -2.88 -24.57 14.49
N LYS A 89 -3.48 -24.40 15.68
CA LYS A 89 -4.15 -23.14 16.06
C LYS A 89 -3.14 -22.01 16.20
N ALA A 90 -1.99 -22.27 16.82
CA ALA A 90 -0.90 -21.30 16.91
C ALA A 90 -0.34 -20.93 15.53
N GLU A 91 -0.15 -21.90 14.63
CA GLU A 91 0.30 -21.65 13.25
C GLU A 91 -0.70 -20.76 12.50
N SER A 92 -1.99 -21.08 12.59
CA SER A 92 -3.06 -20.28 11.97
C SER A 92 -3.08 -18.83 12.50
N MET A 93 -2.84 -18.64 13.80
CA MET A 93 -2.71 -17.29 14.39
C MET A 93 -1.48 -16.53 13.86
N VAL A 94 -0.33 -17.20 13.73
CA VAL A 94 0.88 -16.58 13.15
C VAL A 94 0.64 -16.16 11.71
N HIS A 95 -0.04 -17.00 10.93
CA HIS A 95 -0.43 -16.66 9.56
C HIS A 95 -1.35 -15.44 9.53
N ALA A 96 -2.39 -15.39 10.36
CA ALA A 96 -3.32 -14.25 10.43
C ALA A 96 -2.61 -12.95 10.84
N ALA A 97 -1.68 -13.00 11.79
CA ALA A 97 -0.87 -11.84 12.19
C ALA A 97 0.05 -11.36 11.05
N SER A 98 0.65 -12.29 10.29
CA SER A 98 1.46 -11.96 9.12
C SER A 98 0.62 -11.30 8.02
N SER A 99 -0.61 -11.79 7.79
CA SER A 99 -1.58 -11.15 6.88
C SER A 99 -1.88 -9.71 7.31
N LEU A 100 -2.19 -9.46 8.58
CA LEU A 100 -2.44 -8.11 9.10
C LEU A 100 -1.23 -7.17 8.92
N LEU A 101 -0.02 -7.68 9.09
CA LEU A 101 1.21 -6.91 8.83
C LEU A 101 1.34 -6.53 7.34
N SER A 102 1.04 -7.47 6.44
CA SER A 102 1.03 -7.23 4.99
C SER A 102 -0.05 -6.22 4.58
N LEU A 103 -1.23 -6.29 5.19
CA LEU A 103 -2.31 -5.32 4.97
C LEU A 103 -1.86 -3.92 5.43
N THR A 104 -1.24 -3.81 6.61
CA THR A 104 -0.70 -2.55 7.14
C THR A 104 0.34 -1.95 6.20
N HIS A 105 1.25 -2.77 5.66
CA HIS A 105 2.24 -2.31 4.70
C HIS A 105 1.58 -1.78 3.42
N SER A 106 0.53 -2.45 2.93
CA SER A 106 -0.21 -2.03 1.75
C SER A 106 -0.94 -0.69 1.95
N LEU A 107 -1.56 -0.49 3.11
CA LEU A 107 -2.20 0.79 3.47
C LEU A 107 -1.17 1.93 3.57
N LYS A 108 0.01 1.67 4.15
CA LYS A 108 1.11 2.66 4.17
C LYS A 108 1.57 3.05 2.77
N LEU A 109 1.71 2.08 1.86
CA LEU A 109 2.06 2.36 0.48
C LEU A 109 0.98 3.17 -0.24
N MET A 110 -0.30 2.85 -0.01
CA MET A 110 -1.41 3.60 -0.60
C MET A 110 -1.39 5.08 -0.17
N LEU A 111 -1.15 5.33 1.11
CA LEU A 111 -1.05 6.68 1.66
C LEU A 111 0.14 7.45 1.06
N LEU A 112 1.33 6.84 1.06
CA LEU A 112 2.54 7.45 0.49
C LEU A 112 2.40 7.77 -1.01
N LEU A 113 1.77 6.87 -1.78
CA LEU A 113 1.54 7.07 -3.20
C LEU A 113 0.45 8.11 -3.48
N SER A 114 -0.54 8.26 -2.60
CA SER A 114 -1.57 9.28 -2.71
C SER A 114 -0.96 10.68 -2.57
N ASP A 115 -0.13 10.88 -1.54
CA ASP A 115 0.55 12.16 -1.30
C ASP A 115 1.46 12.56 -2.47
N GLU A 116 2.20 11.61 -3.04
CA GLU A 116 3.10 11.87 -4.18
C GLU A 116 2.32 12.33 -5.42
N ARG A 117 1.12 11.78 -5.66
CA ARG A 117 0.26 12.18 -6.79
C ARG A 117 -0.25 13.61 -6.62
N GLU A 118 -0.67 14.00 -5.42
CA GLU A 118 -1.09 15.38 -5.16
C GLU A 118 0.06 16.37 -5.33
N ILE A 119 1.25 16.03 -4.84
CA ILE A 119 2.45 16.86 -4.99
C ILE A 119 2.83 17.01 -6.47
N ALA A 120 2.82 15.90 -7.23
CA ALA A 120 3.11 15.93 -8.66
C ALA A 120 2.11 16.80 -9.43
N GLN A 121 0.82 16.69 -9.13
CA GLN A 121 -0.22 17.49 -9.77
C GLN A 121 -0.05 18.99 -9.48
N ARG A 122 0.19 19.36 -8.22
CA ARG A 122 0.46 20.77 -7.85
C ARG A 122 1.67 21.33 -8.58
N ARG A 123 2.75 20.56 -8.69
CA ARG A 123 3.94 20.97 -9.46
C ARG A 123 3.61 21.18 -10.94
N GLU A 124 2.81 20.29 -11.54
CA GLU A 124 2.45 20.41 -12.95
C GLU A 124 1.59 21.66 -13.22
N GLU A 125 0.68 21.98 -12.30
CA GLU A 125 -0.10 23.23 -12.33
C GLU A 125 0.79 24.47 -12.20
N GLU A 126 1.74 24.48 -11.28
CA GLU A 126 2.69 25.58 -11.09
C GLU A 126 3.59 25.79 -12.32
N VAL A 127 4.13 24.70 -12.88
CA VAL A 127 4.94 24.75 -14.12
C VAL A 127 4.12 25.30 -15.28
N LYS A 128 2.83 24.94 -15.38
CA LYS A 128 1.94 25.45 -16.42
C LYS A 128 1.69 26.96 -16.25
N ALA A 129 1.45 27.43 -15.02
CA ALA A 129 1.28 28.85 -14.73
C ALA A 129 2.55 29.66 -15.04
N LEU A 130 3.73 29.16 -14.68
CA LEU A 130 5.01 29.81 -14.99
C LEU A 130 5.27 29.90 -16.50
N ARG A 131 4.94 28.84 -17.26
CA ARG A 131 5.06 28.86 -18.73
C ARG A 131 4.16 29.93 -19.35
N GLN A 132 2.91 30.04 -18.89
CA GLN A 132 1.99 31.09 -19.34
C GLN A 132 2.55 32.48 -19.04
N GLY A 133 3.07 32.71 -17.82
CA GLY A 133 3.69 33.99 -17.45
C GLY A 133 4.92 34.33 -18.30
N VAL A 134 5.75 33.34 -18.63
CA VAL A 134 6.90 33.51 -19.54
C VAL A 134 6.44 33.88 -20.95
N ASP A 135 5.41 33.23 -21.47
CA ASP A 135 4.90 33.51 -22.81
C ASP A 135 4.23 34.89 -22.89
N GLU A 136 3.51 35.32 -21.85
CA GLU A 136 2.99 36.67 -21.72
C GLU A 136 4.09 37.73 -21.59
N ALA A 137 5.16 37.44 -20.84
CA ALA A 137 6.31 38.34 -20.72
C ALA A 137 7.05 38.50 -22.06
N LYS A 138 7.23 37.39 -22.80
CA LYS A 138 7.78 37.42 -24.16
C LYS A 138 6.90 38.23 -25.11
N ALA A 139 5.57 38.05 -25.05
CA ALA A 139 4.62 38.80 -25.87
C ALA A 139 4.71 40.31 -25.60
N ARG A 140 4.78 40.71 -24.32
CA ARG A 140 4.99 42.11 -23.91
C ARG A 140 6.31 42.67 -24.39
N ALA A 141 7.40 41.91 -24.29
CA ALA A 141 8.71 42.33 -24.79
C ALA A 141 8.68 42.56 -26.31
N ILE A 142 8.03 41.69 -27.07
CA ILE A 142 7.88 41.83 -28.52
C ILE A 142 7.05 43.07 -28.89
N GLN A 143 5.99 43.36 -28.13
CA GLN A 143 5.19 44.58 -28.33
C GLN A 143 6.02 45.85 -28.10
N LEU A 144 6.74 45.93 -26.99
CA LEU A 144 7.61 47.07 -26.68
C LEU A 144 8.71 47.26 -27.74
N TRP A 145 9.29 46.16 -28.25
CA TRP A 145 10.26 46.22 -29.34
C TRP A 145 9.66 46.76 -30.64
N LYS A 146 8.38 46.49 -30.92
CA LYS A 146 7.68 47.04 -32.09
C LYS A 146 7.33 48.52 -31.95
N GLU A 147 7.10 49.00 -30.73
CA GLU A 147 6.82 50.43 -30.48
C GLU A 147 8.07 51.31 -30.56
N LEU A 148 9.25 50.74 -30.36
CA LEU A 148 10.54 51.45 -30.44
C LEU A 148 11.20 51.43 -31.83
N SER A 149 10.66 50.63 -32.75
CA SER A 149 11.12 50.45 -34.14
C SER A 149 10.31 51.30 -35.11
#